data_AF-A0AA86DZC8-F1
#
_entry.id   AF-A0AA86DZC8-F1
#
_cell.length_a   1.000
_cell.length_b   1.000
_cell.length_c   1.000
_cell.angle_alpha   90.00
_cell.angle_beta   90.00
_cell.angle_gamma   90.00
#
_symmetry.space_group_name_H-M   'P 1'
#
loop_
_entity.id
_entity.type
_entity.pdbx_description
1 polymer ?
#
loop_
_entity_poly.entity_id
_entity_poly.type
_entity_poly.pdbx_seq_one_letter_code
_entity_poly.pdbx_strand_id
1 'polypeptide(L)'
;MWRVSINAQYLISNDLFFEIHHPLFDAILLKQGAQLIHFQPKGGEPFFWSAKRSTFQKGKAFRGGIPLCWPWFGKIGTPAHGFARIVEWEMAQYVENEEGVQLIFELRDNAFTRSLWDYAFNARLEMNLGHDVELCLHVNAEKESTAALHTYLTCQNIHDVTVMGLGSAYNDALQGGVACETKEPVLHVTHSIDRVYTMPEATTLLCEKDRILSITHKNHSDVVVWNPWREGESSFADMNENDYTQMLCIESARISKPLACEDRLHVKIASL
;
A
#
# COMPACT_ATOMS: atom_id res chain seq x y z
N MET A 1 8.49 -45.05 -2.16
CA MET A 1 9.15 -43.79 -1.77
C MET A 1 8.10 -42.97 -1.05
N TRP A 2 8.11 -42.99 0.28
CA TRP A 2 7.10 -42.32 1.09
C TRP A 2 7.38 -40.81 1.07
N ARG A 3 6.62 -40.04 0.28
CA ARG A 3 6.55 -38.59 0.48
C ARG A 3 5.74 -38.38 1.76
N VAL A 4 6.45 -38.16 2.86
CA VAL A 4 5.85 -37.53 4.03
C VAL A 4 5.42 -36.14 3.58
N SER A 5 4.13 -35.95 3.32
CA SER A 5 3.54 -34.61 3.27
C SER A 5 3.64 -34.05 4.68
N ILE A 6 4.77 -33.43 5.00
CA ILE A 6 4.82 -32.49 6.11
C ILE A 6 3.78 -31.45 5.73
N ASN A 7 2.70 -31.35 6.50
CA ASN A 7 1.78 -30.22 6.40
C ASN A 7 2.60 -28.97 6.69
N ALA A 8 3.19 -28.39 5.65
CA ALA A 8 3.90 -27.13 5.76
C ALA A 8 2.82 -26.07 5.85
N GLN A 9 2.42 -25.74 7.06
CA GLN A 9 1.60 -24.57 7.34
C GLN A 9 2.55 -23.37 7.38
N TYR A 10 2.55 -22.57 6.32
CA TYR A 10 3.45 -21.41 6.21
C TYR A 10 2.94 -20.21 7.01
N LEU A 11 1.61 -20.11 7.21
CA LEU A 11 0.98 -19.03 7.95
C LEU A 11 0.83 -19.35 9.45
N ILE A 12 1.42 -18.48 10.26
CA ILE A 12 1.30 -18.44 11.71
C ILE A 12 0.46 -17.21 12.07
N SER A 13 -0.44 -17.33 13.04
CA SER A 13 -1.30 -16.23 13.48
C SER A 13 -1.23 -16.02 14.99
N ASN A 14 -1.33 -14.76 15.40
CA ASN A 14 -1.65 -14.37 16.78
C ASN A 14 -2.78 -13.33 16.78
N ASP A 15 -3.05 -12.71 17.93
CA ASP A 15 -4.16 -11.74 18.06
C ASP A 15 -4.01 -10.48 17.21
N LEU A 16 -2.79 -10.14 16.75
CA LEU A 16 -2.50 -8.86 16.11
C LEU A 16 -2.15 -8.99 14.62
N PHE A 17 -1.48 -10.09 14.25
CA PHE A 17 -0.90 -10.24 12.93
C PHE A 17 -0.84 -11.70 12.46
N PHE A 18 -0.54 -11.84 11.17
CA PHE A 18 -0.14 -13.06 10.49
C PHE A 18 1.33 -12.95 10.10
N GLU A 19 2.09 -14.00 10.35
CA GLU A 19 3.45 -14.20 9.84
C GLU A 19 3.39 -15.32 8.80
N ILE A 20 4.08 -15.13 7.68
CA ILE A 20 4.15 -16.12 6.61
C ILE A 20 5.62 -16.43 6.36
N HIS A 21 5.99 -17.69 6.55
CA HIS A 21 7.32 -18.22 6.24
C HIS A 21 7.22 -19.19 5.07
N HIS A 22 7.27 -18.66 3.86
CA HIS A 22 7.19 -19.45 2.62
C HIS A 22 8.60 -19.74 2.07
N PRO A 23 8.84 -20.84 1.33
CA PRO A 23 10.12 -21.06 0.65
C PRO A 23 10.52 -19.97 -0.34
N LEU A 24 9.57 -19.14 -0.80
CA LEU A 24 9.82 -18.03 -1.73
C LEU A 24 9.99 -16.67 -1.03
N PHE A 25 9.41 -16.46 0.16
CA PHE A 25 9.42 -15.15 0.83
C PHE A 25 9.13 -15.26 2.34
N ASP A 26 9.42 -14.19 3.07
CA ASP A 26 8.84 -13.91 4.39
C ASP A 26 7.88 -12.72 4.29
N ALA A 27 6.76 -12.76 5.01
CA ALA A 27 5.80 -11.66 5.05
C ALA A 27 5.16 -11.49 6.44
N ILE A 28 4.75 -10.27 6.75
CA ILE A 28 3.99 -9.94 7.97
C ILE A 28 2.79 -9.07 7.59
N LEU A 29 1.61 -9.46 8.05
CA LEU A 29 0.35 -8.78 7.80
C LEU A 29 -0.35 -8.47 9.12
N LEU A 30 -0.76 -7.22 9.33
CA LEU A 30 -1.61 -6.86 10.45
C LEU A 30 -3.06 -7.24 10.17
N LYS A 31 -3.77 -7.77 11.16
CA LYS A 31 -5.23 -7.98 11.07
C LYS A 31 -5.97 -6.65 10.94
N GLN A 32 -5.50 -5.63 11.67
CA GLN A 32 -5.97 -4.27 11.48
C GLN A 32 -5.54 -3.74 10.11
N GLY A 33 -6.53 -3.27 9.36
CA GLY A 33 -6.35 -2.76 8.01
C GLY A 33 -6.08 -3.82 6.95
N ALA A 34 -6.06 -5.12 7.32
CA ALA A 34 -5.48 -6.18 6.49
C ALA A 34 -4.14 -5.70 5.89
N GLN A 35 -3.29 -5.08 6.70
CA GLN A 35 -2.17 -4.28 6.21
C GLN A 35 -0.92 -5.15 6.05
N LEU A 36 -0.46 -5.36 4.82
CA LEU A 36 0.82 -5.99 4.54
C LEU A 36 1.95 -5.03 4.92
N ILE A 37 2.67 -5.31 6.01
CA ILE A 37 3.71 -4.43 6.57
C ILE A 37 5.13 -4.86 6.24
N HIS A 38 5.30 -6.12 5.82
CA HIS A 38 6.58 -6.66 5.40
C HIS A 38 6.38 -7.72 4.31
N PHE A 39 7.24 -7.68 3.31
CA PHE A 39 7.40 -8.73 2.30
C PHE A 39 8.85 -8.73 1.83
N GLN A 40 9.50 -9.88 1.88
CA GLN A 40 10.88 -10.05 1.45
C GLN A 40 11.04 -11.39 0.72
N PRO A 41 11.35 -11.38 -0.59
CA PRO A 41 11.76 -12.58 -1.30
C PRO A 41 12.98 -13.25 -0.64
N LYS A 42 13.05 -14.58 -0.63
CA LYS A 42 14.23 -15.29 -0.09
C LYS A 42 15.48 -14.90 -0.88
N GLY A 43 16.52 -14.46 -0.15
CA GLY A 43 17.77 -13.99 -0.75
C GLY A 43 17.69 -12.60 -1.38
N GLY A 44 16.53 -11.94 -1.35
CA GLY A 44 16.33 -10.57 -1.80
C GLY A 44 16.21 -9.57 -0.66
N GLU A 45 15.97 -8.32 -1.03
CA GLU A 45 15.72 -7.22 -0.10
C GLU A 45 14.22 -7.04 0.17
N PRO A 46 13.83 -6.47 1.33
CA PRO A 46 12.43 -6.15 1.61
C PRO A 46 11.85 -5.15 0.61
N PHE A 47 10.64 -5.43 0.12
CA PHE A 47 9.92 -4.51 -0.77
C PHE A 47 9.39 -3.29 -0.03
N PHE A 48 8.97 -3.47 1.23
CA PHE A 48 8.27 -2.43 1.98
C PHE A 48 9.06 -1.90 3.15
N TRP A 49 9.03 -0.58 3.28
CA TRP A 49 9.53 0.11 4.44
C TRP A 49 8.44 0.16 5.51
N SER A 50 8.84 -0.06 6.76
CA SER A 50 7.98 0.12 7.93
C SER A 50 8.71 0.88 9.03
N ALA A 51 8.05 1.88 9.61
CA ALA A 51 8.68 2.74 10.59
C ALA A 51 8.97 1.95 11.86
N LYS A 52 10.22 1.96 12.32
CA LYS A 52 10.65 1.18 13.51
C LYS A 52 9.94 1.60 14.79
N ARG A 53 9.47 2.85 14.87
CA ARG A 53 8.71 3.39 16.01
C ARG A 53 7.20 3.21 15.86
N SER A 54 6.72 2.75 14.71
CA SER A 54 5.31 2.39 14.57
C SER A 54 5.05 1.09 15.32
N THR A 55 4.31 1.20 16.42
CA THR A 55 3.86 0.05 17.20
C THR A 55 2.38 -0.18 16.93
N PHE A 56 1.98 -1.45 16.91
CA PHE A 56 0.57 -1.78 16.78
C PHE A 56 -0.23 -1.15 17.93
N GLN A 57 -1.27 -0.40 17.57
CA GLN A 57 -2.25 0.12 18.52
C GLN A 57 -3.63 0.05 17.86
N LYS A 58 -4.58 -0.58 18.54
CA LYS A 58 -5.96 -0.70 18.05
C LYS A 58 -6.55 0.68 17.75
N GLY A 59 -7.14 0.85 16.58
CA GLY A 59 -7.74 2.10 16.12
C GLY A 59 -6.74 3.15 15.62
N LYS A 60 -5.44 2.86 15.60
CA LYS A 60 -4.40 3.77 15.09
C LYS A 60 -3.74 3.18 13.85
N ALA A 61 -3.62 4.00 12.79
CA ALA A 61 -2.97 3.57 11.56
C ALA A 61 -1.50 3.21 11.80
N PHE A 62 -1.06 2.08 11.23
CA PHE A 62 0.33 1.67 11.22
C PHE A 62 1.09 2.36 10.07
N ARG A 63 2.32 2.80 10.33
CA ARG A 63 3.15 3.54 9.36
C ARG A 63 4.14 2.60 8.67
N GLY A 64 3.86 2.30 7.41
CA GLY A 64 4.66 1.38 6.61
C GLY A 64 3.82 0.39 5.84
N GLY A 65 4.48 -0.41 5.00
CA GLY A 65 3.77 -1.43 4.23
C GLY A 65 2.82 -0.85 3.19
N ILE A 66 1.63 -1.43 3.10
CA ILE A 66 0.55 -0.96 2.22
C ILE A 66 -0.70 -0.66 3.05
N PRO A 67 -0.80 0.50 3.72
CA PRO A 67 -2.04 0.95 4.32
C PRO A 67 -3.13 1.11 3.26
N LEU A 68 -4.35 0.72 3.60
CA LEU A 68 -5.52 0.93 2.76
C LEU A 68 -6.25 2.23 3.15
N CYS A 69 -6.17 3.23 2.27
CA CYS A 69 -6.91 4.48 2.40
C CYS A 69 -8.31 4.31 1.82
N TRP A 70 -9.36 4.21 2.64
CA TRP A 70 -10.75 4.04 2.19
C TRP A 70 -11.73 4.28 3.35
N PRO A 71 -12.93 4.91 3.14
CA PRO A 71 -13.58 5.27 1.87
C PRO A 71 -13.28 6.68 1.35
N TRP A 72 -12.29 7.36 1.92
CA TRP A 72 -11.78 8.60 1.36
C TRP A 72 -10.26 8.68 1.41
N PHE A 73 -9.68 9.36 0.44
CA PHE A 73 -8.29 9.76 0.42
C PHE A 73 -8.08 11.13 1.10
N GLY A 74 -6.92 11.31 1.73
CA GLY A 74 -6.54 12.57 2.35
C GLY A 74 -7.47 13.00 3.49
N LYS A 75 -7.65 14.31 3.64
CA LYS A 75 -8.37 14.93 4.78
C LYS A 75 -9.82 15.32 4.44
N ILE A 76 -10.43 14.66 3.44
CA ILE A 76 -11.83 14.94 3.06
C ILE A 76 -12.82 14.51 4.15
N GLY A 77 -12.48 13.45 4.90
CA GLY A 77 -13.19 13.02 6.10
C GLY A 77 -12.24 12.87 7.29
N THR A 78 -12.82 12.55 8.45
CA THR A 78 -12.07 12.29 9.70
C THR A 78 -12.33 10.86 10.14
N PRO A 79 -11.28 10.04 10.40
CA PRO A 79 -9.85 10.39 10.33
C PRO A 79 -9.36 10.55 8.88
N ALA A 80 -8.18 11.15 8.71
CA ALA A 80 -7.55 11.23 7.39
C ALA A 80 -7.36 9.82 6.80
N HIS A 81 -7.57 9.69 5.49
CA HIS A 81 -7.49 8.46 4.71
C HIS A 81 -8.51 7.37 5.09
N GLY A 82 -9.64 7.76 5.69
CA GLY A 82 -10.70 6.81 6.00
C GLY A 82 -10.39 5.90 7.18
N PHE A 83 -11.28 4.93 7.37
CA PHE A 83 -11.25 4.03 8.50
C PHE A 83 -10.72 2.63 8.17
N ALA A 84 -10.60 2.25 6.90
CA ALA A 84 -10.21 0.91 6.50
C ALA A 84 -8.91 0.43 7.18
N ARG A 85 -7.89 1.29 7.24
CA ARG A 85 -6.58 1.02 7.87
C ARG A 85 -6.55 0.98 9.40
N ILE A 86 -7.65 1.33 10.08
CA ILE A 86 -7.70 1.39 11.56
C ILE A 86 -8.70 0.41 12.18
N VAL A 87 -9.40 -0.38 11.36
CA VAL A 87 -10.34 -1.41 11.81
C VAL A 87 -9.80 -2.79 11.46
N GLU A 88 -10.20 -3.80 12.23
CA GLU A 88 -9.84 -5.19 11.96
C GLU A 88 -10.66 -5.75 10.80
N TRP A 89 -10.00 -6.46 9.89
CA TRP A 89 -10.64 -7.16 8.77
C TRP A 89 -10.75 -8.65 9.09
N GLU A 90 -11.82 -9.28 8.62
CA GLU A 90 -12.01 -10.72 8.78
C GLU A 90 -11.27 -11.45 7.66
N MET A 91 -10.47 -12.47 7.99
CA MET A 91 -9.90 -13.37 6.98
C MET A 91 -10.98 -14.36 6.54
N ALA A 92 -11.56 -14.14 5.37
CA ALA A 92 -12.61 -14.97 4.80
C ALA A 92 -12.06 -16.26 4.15
N GLN A 93 -10.87 -16.19 3.55
CA GLN A 93 -10.24 -17.33 2.90
C GLN A 93 -8.72 -17.23 2.94
N TYR A 94 -8.07 -18.40 3.01
CA TYR A 94 -6.63 -18.58 2.89
C TYR A 94 -6.34 -19.87 2.12
N VAL A 95 -5.41 -19.79 1.16
CA VAL A 95 -4.89 -20.92 0.40
C VAL A 95 -3.37 -20.77 0.29
N GLU A 96 -2.64 -21.86 0.48
CA GLU A 96 -1.19 -21.92 0.28
C GLU A 96 -0.83 -23.11 -0.60
N ASN A 97 0.23 -22.96 -1.40
CA ASN A 97 0.81 -24.02 -2.20
C ASN A 97 2.30 -23.73 -2.44
N GLU A 98 2.96 -24.48 -3.33
CA GLU A 98 4.38 -24.28 -3.65
C GLU A 98 4.67 -22.96 -4.41
N GLU A 99 3.66 -22.37 -5.04
CA GLU A 99 3.75 -21.13 -5.82
C GLU A 99 3.55 -19.87 -4.95
N GLY A 100 2.97 -20.01 -3.75
CA GLY A 100 2.79 -18.90 -2.82
C GLY A 100 1.56 -19.03 -1.93
N VAL A 101 1.07 -17.87 -1.49
CA VAL A 101 -0.05 -17.72 -0.55
C VAL A 101 -1.08 -16.76 -1.11
N GLN A 102 -2.35 -17.18 -1.11
CA GLN A 102 -3.52 -16.35 -1.39
C GLN A 102 -4.32 -16.11 -0.12
N LEU A 103 -4.65 -14.85 0.16
CA LEU A 103 -5.44 -14.42 1.31
C LEU A 103 -6.59 -13.54 0.83
N ILE A 104 -7.75 -13.70 1.46
CA ILE A 104 -8.93 -12.87 1.19
C ILE A 104 -9.44 -12.32 2.50
N PHE A 105 -9.50 -11.01 2.59
CA PHE A 105 -10.02 -10.27 3.73
C PHE A 105 -11.33 -9.57 3.37
N GLU A 106 -12.27 -9.51 4.31
CA GLU A 106 -13.53 -8.77 4.16
C GLU A 106 -13.71 -7.75 5.29
N LEU A 107 -14.25 -6.59 4.93
CA LEU A 107 -14.72 -5.57 5.85
C LEU A 107 -16.14 -5.19 5.47
N ARG A 108 -17.08 -5.39 6.40
CA ARG A 108 -18.49 -5.02 6.25
C ARG A 108 -18.83 -3.84 7.15
N ASP A 109 -19.84 -3.08 6.76
CA ASP A 109 -20.32 -1.99 7.60
C ASP A 109 -20.80 -2.48 8.97
N ASN A 110 -20.55 -1.68 10.00
CA ASN A 110 -20.98 -1.91 11.37
C ASN A 110 -21.31 -0.56 12.03
N ALA A 111 -21.79 -0.57 13.27
CA ALA A 111 -22.18 0.65 13.98
C ALA A 111 -21.07 1.71 14.03
N PHE A 112 -19.80 1.31 14.17
CA PHE A 112 -18.67 2.25 14.18
C PHE A 112 -18.42 2.85 12.79
N THR A 113 -18.31 2.03 11.75
CA THR A 113 -18.05 2.54 10.39
C THR A 113 -19.21 3.38 9.87
N ARG A 114 -20.46 2.99 10.16
CA ARG A 114 -21.68 3.76 9.85
C ARG A 114 -21.72 5.12 10.54
N SER A 115 -21.15 5.24 11.74
CA SER A 115 -21.04 6.52 12.43
C SER A 115 -20.10 7.51 11.73
N LEU A 116 -19.17 7.01 10.91
CA LEU A 116 -18.22 7.82 10.13
C LEU A 116 -18.67 8.00 8.67
N TRP A 117 -19.32 7.00 8.11
CA TRP A 117 -19.78 6.95 6.72
C TRP A 117 -21.05 6.09 6.63
N ASP A 118 -22.21 6.75 6.63
CA ASP A 118 -23.52 6.10 6.77
C ASP A 118 -24.03 5.49 5.45
N TYR A 119 -23.27 4.52 4.92
CA TYR A 119 -23.59 3.79 3.70
C TYR A 119 -23.28 2.31 3.87
N ALA A 120 -24.11 1.45 3.27
CA ALA A 120 -23.87 0.01 3.31
C ALA A 120 -22.67 -0.32 2.44
N PHE A 121 -21.85 -1.25 2.90
CA PHE A 121 -20.72 -1.70 2.10
C PHE A 121 -20.25 -3.10 2.48
N ASN A 122 -19.63 -3.76 1.51
CA ASN A 122 -18.73 -4.88 1.66
C ASN A 122 -17.47 -4.62 0.83
N ALA A 123 -16.36 -4.38 1.52
CA ALA A 123 -15.05 -4.25 0.91
C ALA A 123 -14.29 -5.57 1.05
N ARG A 124 -13.70 -6.04 -0.04
CA ARG A 124 -12.93 -7.29 -0.10
C ARG A 124 -11.52 -6.98 -0.59
N LEU A 125 -10.51 -7.45 0.13
CA LEU A 125 -9.10 -7.30 -0.23
C LEU A 125 -8.50 -8.66 -0.50
N GLU A 126 -8.14 -8.91 -1.75
CA GLU A 126 -7.48 -10.13 -2.19
C GLU A 126 -5.96 -9.87 -2.26
N MET A 127 -5.17 -10.76 -1.67
CA MET A 127 -3.71 -10.72 -1.69
C MET A 127 -3.16 -12.01 -2.26
N ASN A 128 -2.32 -11.92 -3.28
CA ASN A 128 -1.52 -13.04 -3.77
C ASN A 128 -0.05 -12.71 -3.54
N LEU A 129 0.62 -13.54 -2.75
CA LEU A 129 2.01 -13.38 -2.33
C LEU A 129 2.82 -14.55 -2.87
N GLY A 130 3.80 -14.29 -3.73
CA GLY A 130 4.64 -15.31 -4.37
C GLY A 130 6.04 -14.77 -4.63
N HIS A 131 6.46 -14.78 -5.90
CA HIS A 131 7.65 -14.02 -6.32
C HIS A 131 7.40 -12.51 -6.37
N ASP A 132 6.14 -12.13 -6.53
CA ASP A 132 5.62 -10.77 -6.53
C ASP A 132 4.52 -10.62 -5.47
N VAL A 133 4.07 -9.38 -5.30
CA VAL A 133 2.98 -9.01 -4.41
C VAL A 133 1.84 -8.44 -5.24
N GLU A 134 0.67 -9.07 -5.21
CA GLU A 134 -0.55 -8.58 -5.85
C GLU A 134 -1.63 -8.29 -4.82
N LEU A 135 -2.16 -7.07 -4.80
CA LEU A 135 -3.27 -6.64 -3.93
C LEU A 135 -4.41 -6.07 -4.76
N CYS A 136 -5.61 -6.65 -4.64
CA CYS A 136 -6.82 -6.20 -5.32
C CYS A 136 -7.92 -5.85 -4.30
N LEU A 137 -8.23 -4.56 -4.18
CA LEU A 137 -9.40 -4.09 -3.45
C LEU A 137 -10.62 -4.16 -4.37
N HIS A 138 -11.69 -4.77 -3.91
CA HIS A 138 -13.02 -4.74 -4.50
C HIS A 138 -14.00 -4.06 -3.55
N VAL A 139 -14.76 -3.08 -4.04
CA VAL A 139 -15.68 -2.30 -3.22
C VAL A 139 -17.11 -2.45 -3.74
N ASN A 140 -17.95 -3.10 -2.95
CA ASN A 140 -19.40 -2.99 -3.10
C ASN A 140 -19.89 -2.00 -2.04
N ALA A 141 -20.36 -0.83 -2.46
CA ALA A 141 -20.86 0.20 -1.55
C ALA A 141 -21.99 1.01 -2.18
N GLU A 142 -22.90 1.52 -1.36
CA GLU A 142 -24.03 2.35 -1.82
C GLU A 142 -23.61 3.76 -2.30
N LYS A 143 -22.37 4.17 -2.01
CA LYS A 143 -21.86 5.49 -2.30
C LYS A 143 -20.46 5.41 -2.91
N GLU A 144 -20.22 6.28 -3.89
CA GLU A 144 -18.89 6.46 -4.47
C GLU A 144 -17.87 6.82 -3.38
N SER A 145 -16.67 6.27 -3.51
CA SER A 145 -15.60 6.41 -2.52
C SER A 145 -14.27 6.65 -3.22
N THR A 146 -13.32 7.28 -2.55
CA THR A 146 -11.94 7.34 -3.05
C THR A 146 -11.09 6.32 -2.31
N ALA A 147 -10.06 5.81 -3.00
CA ALA A 147 -9.17 4.80 -2.43
C ALA A 147 -7.72 5.02 -2.80
N ALA A 148 -6.81 4.56 -1.94
CA ALA A 148 -5.42 4.37 -2.29
C ALA A 148 -4.82 3.15 -1.57
N LEU A 149 -4.03 2.38 -2.32
CA LEU A 149 -3.09 1.40 -1.77
C LEU A 149 -1.78 2.14 -1.53
N HIS A 150 -1.58 2.61 -0.29
CA HIS A 150 -0.57 3.61 0.08
C HIS A 150 0.82 2.98 0.28
N THR A 151 1.35 2.34 -0.75
CA THR A 151 2.57 1.52 -0.66
C THR A 151 3.81 2.33 -0.29
N TYR A 152 4.38 2.05 0.89
CA TYR A 152 5.70 2.51 1.33
C TYR A 152 6.77 1.55 0.79
N LEU A 153 7.42 1.91 -0.30
CA LEU A 153 8.52 1.11 -0.86
C LEU A 153 9.82 1.38 -0.09
N THR A 154 10.60 0.33 0.16
CA THR A 154 11.96 0.47 0.68
C THR A 154 12.86 1.07 -0.37
N CYS A 155 13.71 2.01 0.03
CA CYS A 155 14.83 2.50 -0.75
C CYS A 155 16.14 2.29 0.01
N GLN A 156 17.23 1.98 -0.70
CA GLN A 156 18.58 1.95 -0.13
C GLN A 156 19.00 3.37 0.26
N ASN A 157 18.71 4.34 -0.61
CA ASN A 157 18.94 5.76 -0.38
C ASN A 157 18.09 6.58 -1.36
N ILE A 158 17.16 7.39 -0.84
CA ILE A 158 16.26 8.22 -1.65
C ILE A 158 16.99 9.16 -2.61
N HIS A 159 18.22 9.57 -2.27
CA HIS A 159 19.03 10.45 -3.11
C HIS A 159 19.47 9.79 -4.43
N ASP A 160 19.48 8.46 -4.48
CA ASP A 160 19.89 7.66 -5.65
C ASP A 160 18.67 7.08 -6.41
N VAL A 161 17.45 7.34 -5.92
CA VAL A 161 16.22 6.82 -6.49
C VAL A 161 15.75 7.70 -7.64
N THR A 162 15.31 7.03 -8.71
CA THR A 162 14.54 7.65 -9.79
C THR A 162 13.21 6.94 -9.99
N VAL A 163 12.20 7.69 -10.43
CA VAL A 163 10.87 7.13 -10.73
C VAL A 163 10.47 7.44 -12.17
N MET A 164 10.00 6.42 -12.88
CA MET A 164 9.54 6.50 -14.27
C MET A 164 8.09 6.05 -14.39
N GLY A 165 7.39 6.45 -15.46
CA GLY A 165 6.02 6.01 -15.75
C GLY A 165 4.92 6.83 -15.05
N LEU A 166 5.26 7.99 -14.49
CA LEU A 166 4.31 8.83 -13.76
C LEU A 166 3.44 9.73 -14.67
N GLY A 167 3.78 9.85 -15.95
CA GLY A 167 3.18 10.84 -16.83
C GLY A 167 3.60 12.28 -16.50
N SER A 168 3.07 13.26 -17.25
CA SER A 168 3.48 14.67 -17.13
C SER A 168 2.63 15.49 -16.17
N ALA A 169 1.32 15.20 -16.06
CA ALA A 169 0.37 16.01 -15.31
C ALA A 169 0.19 15.51 -13.88
N TYR A 170 0.24 16.43 -12.92
CA TYR A 170 0.04 16.14 -11.49
C TYR A 170 -0.55 17.32 -10.74
N ASN A 171 -1.16 17.05 -9.59
CA ASN A 171 -1.53 18.06 -8.60
C ASN A 171 -0.52 18.03 -7.45
N ASP A 172 0.02 19.18 -7.05
CA ASP A 172 1.02 19.28 -5.97
C ASP A 172 0.35 19.74 -4.67
N ALA A 173 0.23 18.83 -3.70
CA ALA A 173 -0.42 19.12 -2.42
C ALA A 173 0.39 20.09 -1.54
N LEU A 174 1.72 20.14 -1.70
CA LEU A 174 2.57 21.11 -1.01
C LEU A 174 2.38 22.54 -1.54
N GLN A 175 1.84 22.66 -2.75
CA GLN A 175 1.45 23.93 -3.37
C GLN A 175 -0.07 24.16 -3.33
N GLY A 176 -0.78 23.53 -2.39
CA GLY A 176 -2.22 23.71 -2.21
C GLY A 176 -3.09 22.96 -3.21
N GLY A 177 -2.54 21.93 -3.86
CA GLY A 177 -3.26 21.10 -4.85
C GLY A 177 -3.33 21.73 -6.23
N VAL A 178 -2.41 22.64 -6.56
CA VAL A 178 -2.34 23.27 -7.90
C VAL A 178 -1.99 22.22 -8.96
N ALA A 179 -2.68 22.31 -10.10
CA ALA A 179 -2.36 21.52 -11.27
C ALA A 179 -1.03 21.99 -11.90
N CYS A 180 -0.14 21.05 -12.13
CA CYS A 180 1.20 21.24 -12.64
C CYS A 180 1.50 20.26 -13.77
N GLU A 181 2.51 20.58 -14.57
CA GLU A 181 3.05 19.69 -15.59
C GLU A 181 4.58 19.65 -15.52
N THR A 182 5.16 18.49 -15.81
CA THR A 182 6.60 18.32 -16.01
C THR A 182 6.90 17.89 -17.44
N LYS A 183 8.05 18.33 -17.97
CA LYS A 183 8.61 17.82 -19.23
C LYS A 183 9.61 16.68 -19.03
N GLU A 184 10.06 16.48 -17.80
CA GLU A 184 11.02 15.44 -17.45
C GLU A 184 10.29 14.10 -17.31
N PRO A 185 10.66 13.06 -18.08
CA PRO A 185 10.04 11.74 -18.00
C PRO A 185 10.49 10.93 -16.77
N VAL A 186 11.58 11.37 -16.13
CA VAL A 186 12.18 10.74 -14.95
C VAL A 186 12.08 11.72 -13.79
N LEU A 187 11.51 11.27 -12.68
CA LEU A 187 11.47 12.01 -11.43
C LEU A 187 12.69 11.67 -10.58
N HIS A 188 13.42 12.71 -10.15
CA HIS A 188 14.41 12.64 -9.08
C HIS A 188 13.82 13.25 -7.81
N VAL A 189 13.84 12.53 -6.70
CA VAL A 189 13.32 13.02 -5.41
C VAL A 189 14.44 13.73 -4.64
N THR A 190 14.42 15.07 -4.67
CA THR A 190 15.49 15.90 -4.09
C THR A 190 15.03 16.80 -2.94
N HIS A 191 13.75 16.75 -2.61
CA HIS A 191 13.05 17.55 -1.60
C HIS A 191 11.73 16.85 -1.23
N SER A 192 11.01 17.43 -0.27
CA SER A 192 9.66 16.98 0.09
C SER A 192 8.75 16.96 -1.13
N ILE A 193 7.98 15.88 -1.28
CA ILE A 193 7.07 15.67 -2.41
C ILE A 193 5.75 15.09 -1.90
N ASP A 194 4.65 15.62 -2.42
CA ASP A 194 3.29 15.12 -2.20
C ASP A 194 2.48 15.42 -3.47
N ARG A 195 2.60 14.54 -4.47
CA ARG A 195 2.06 14.76 -5.81
C ARG A 195 1.10 13.65 -6.22
N VAL A 196 -0.05 14.05 -6.75
CA VAL A 196 -1.05 13.15 -7.35
C VAL A 196 -0.93 13.25 -8.86
N TYR A 197 -0.31 12.27 -9.50
CA TYR A 197 -0.21 12.16 -10.95
C TYR A 197 -1.53 11.65 -11.53
N THR A 198 -2.11 12.39 -12.47
CA THR A 198 -3.50 12.19 -12.96
C THR A 198 -3.60 11.44 -14.28
N MET A 199 -2.46 11.26 -14.96
CA MET A 199 -2.34 10.46 -16.19
C MET A 199 -1.07 9.60 -16.18
N PRO A 200 -0.84 8.78 -15.14
CA PRO A 200 0.31 7.89 -15.10
C PRO A 200 0.18 6.75 -16.12
N GLU A 201 1.29 6.11 -16.41
CA GLU A 201 1.30 4.87 -17.17
C GLU A 201 0.76 3.71 -16.33
N ALA A 202 0.43 2.59 -16.98
CA ALA A 202 -0.01 1.39 -16.29
C ALA A 202 1.07 0.79 -15.36
N THR A 203 2.33 1.15 -15.55
CA THR A 203 3.45 0.69 -14.73
C THR A 203 4.36 1.86 -14.37
N THR A 204 4.64 2.00 -13.08
CA THR A 204 5.66 2.89 -12.54
C THR A 204 6.89 2.05 -12.18
N LEU A 205 8.09 2.57 -12.44
CA LEU A 205 9.35 1.94 -12.01
C LEU A 205 10.02 2.79 -10.94
N LEU A 206 10.38 2.18 -9.83
CA LEU A 206 11.32 2.73 -8.85
C LEU A 206 12.69 2.11 -9.16
N CYS A 207 13.60 2.94 -9.63
CA CYS A 207 14.93 2.52 -10.08
C CYS A 207 16.00 2.98 -9.08
N GLU A 208 16.80 2.03 -8.64
CA GLU A 208 18.02 2.22 -7.85
C GLU A 208 19.21 1.68 -8.62
N LYS A 209 20.42 1.81 -8.05
CA LYS A 209 21.65 1.37 -8.70
C LYS A 209 21.66 -0.12 -9.05
N ASP A 210 21.26 -0.96 -8.08
CA ASP A 210 21.39 -2.42 -8.16
C ASP A 210 20.04 -3.14 -8.13
N ARG A 211 18.92 -2.40 -8.20
CA ARG A 211 17.55 -2.93 -8.05
C ARG A 211 16.53 -2.06 -8.77
N ILE A 212 15.53 -2.71 -9.38
CA ILE A 212 14.35 -2.01 -9.92
C ILE A 212 13.10 -2.69 -9.36
N LEU A 213 12.24 -1.90 -8.73
CA LEU A 213 10.88 -2.35 -8.37
C LEU A 213 9.91 -1.83 -9.43
N SER A 214 9.15 -2.75 -10.01
CA SER A 214 8.05 -2.47 -10.93
C SER A 214 6.73 -2.48 -10.18
N ILE A 215 5.94 -1.42 -10.34
CA ILE A 215 4.62 -1.26 -9.74
C ILE A 215 3.62 -1.16 -10.88
N THR A 216 2.86 -2.22 -11.13
CA THR A 216 1.80 -2.24 -12.14
C THR A 216 0.45 -1.91 -11.50
N HIS A 217 -0.19 -0.89 -12.04
CA HIS A 217 -1.45 -0.32 -11.57
C HIS A 217 -2.59 -0.74 -12.50
N LYS A 218 -3.63 -1.42 -11.98
CA LYS A 218 -4.84 -1.76 -12.75
C LYS A 218 -6.06 -1.10 -12.15
N ASN A 219 -6.92 -0.56 -13.02
CA ASN A 219 -8.11 0.19 -12.65
C ASN A 219 -7.84 1.38 -11.71
N HIS A 220 -6.66 1.99 -11.83
CA HIS A 220 -6.29 3.22 -11.14
C HIS A 220 -6.75 4.42 -11.97
N SER A 221 -6.95 5.57 -11.31
CA SER A 221 -7.06 6.86 -11.99
C SER A 221 -5.84 7.73 -11.74
N ASP A 222 -5.13 7.49 -10.63
CA ASP A 222 -4.03 8.32 -10.20
C ASP A 222 -2.92 7.46 -9.59
N VAL A 223 -1.70 8.01 -9.60
CA VAL A 223 -0.56 7.51 -8.82
C VAL A 223 -0.09 8.63 -7.91
N VAL A 224 0.02 8.36 -6.61
CA VAL A 224 0.55 9.33 -5.65
C VAL A 224 2.02 9.04 -5.40
N VAL A 225 2.85 10.08 -5.43
CA VAL A 225 4.25 10.00 -5.00
C VAL A 225 4.45 10.87 -3.79
N TRP A 226 4.89 10.27 -2.69
CA TRP A 226 5.06 10.97 -1.42
C TRP A 226 6.37 10.59 -0.71
N ASN A 227 7.11 11.61 -0.28
CA ASN A 227 8.21 11.50 0.65
C ASN A 227 8.23 12.78 1.52
N PRO A 228 8.26 12.66 2.86
CA PRO A 228 8.17 13.83 3.72
C PRO A 228 9.45 14.70 3.68
N TRP A 229 10.56 14.12 3.26
CA TRP A 229 11.91 14.66 3.37
C TRP A 229 12.28 15.02 4.81
N ARG A 230 13.45 15.64 4.97
CA ARG A 230 13.93 16.10 6.27
C ARG A 230 12.97 17.09 6.93
N GLU A 231 12.37 18.01 6.17
CA GLU A 231 11.52 19.06 6.75
C GLU A 231 10.19 18.49 7.25
N GLY A 232 9.64 17.47 6.58
CA GLY A 232 8.35 16.87 6.95
C GLY A 232 8.44 15.75 7.98
N GLU A 233 9.56 15.02 8.05
CA GLU A 233 9.71 13.84 8.90
C GLU A 233 9.46 14.13 10.39
N SER A 234 9.95 15.28 10.88
CA SER A 234 9.79 15.70 12.27
C SER A 234 8.33 15.89 12.72
N SER A 235 7.39 15.98 11.77
CA SER A 235 5.96 16.05 12.04
C SER A 235 5.35 14.69 12.40
N PHE A 236 6.10 13.59 12.23
CA PHE A 236 5.64 12.23 12.49
C PHE A 236 6.33 11.63 13.72
N ALA A 237 5.57 11.52 14.82
CA ALA A 237 6.09 10.99 16.08
C ALA A 237 6.54 9.51 16.01
N ASP A 238 6.12 8.79 14.97
CA ASP A 238 6.43 7.40 14.68
C ASP A 238 7.52 7.22 13.61
N MET A 239 8.19 8.30 13.18
CA MET A 239 9.43 8.25 12.38
C MET A 239 10.65 8.59 13.24
N ASN A 240 11.79 7.98 12.91
CA ASN A 240 13.11 8.39 13.42
C ASN A 240 13.71 9.46 12.52
N GLU A 241 14.80 10.08 12.96
CA GLU A 241 15.61 10.93 12.09
C GLU A 241 16.20 10.11 10.93
N ASN A 242 16.06 10.63 9.71
CA ASN A 242 16.52 10.06 8.44
C ASN A 242 15.77 8.81 7.95
N ASP A 243 14.65 8.43 8.55
CA ASP A 243 13.77 7.38 8.03
C ASP A 243 13.28 7.72 6.60
N TYR A 244 13.08 9.02 6.28
CA TYR A 244 12.72 9.50 4.94
C TYR A 244 13.71 9.07 3.85
N THR A 245 14.97 8.78 4.22
CA THR A 245 16.00 8.38 3.24
C THR A 245 15.84 6.94 2.75
N GLN A 246 15.04 6.13 3.46
CA GLN A 246 14.90 4.69 3.22
C GLN A 246 13.53 4.32 2.64
N MET A 247 12.76 5.30 2.19
CA MET A 247 11.38 5.10 1.79
C MET A 247 10.96 6.03 0.66
N LEU A 248 10.05 5.55 -0.17
CA LEU A 248 9.27 6.37 -1.10
C LEU A 248 7.88 5.75 -1.22
N CYS A 249 6.85 6.57 -1.09
CA CYS A 249 5.50 6.10 -1.37
C CYS A 249 5.21 6.22 -2.87
N ILE A 250 4.75 5.12 -3.47
CA ILE A 250 4.17 5.08 -4.81
C ILE A 250 2.82 4.38 -4.68
N GLU A 251 1.75 5.17 -4.66
CA GLU A 251 0.42 4.70 -4.28
C GLU A 251 -0.46 4.51 -5.49
N SER A 252 -1.08 3.33 -5.62
CA SER A 252 -2.11 3.12 -6.64
C SER A 252 -3.42 3.70 -6.12
N ALA A 253 -4.06 4.60 -6.87
CA ALA A 253 -5.18 5.34 -6.32
C ALA A 253 -6.36 5.52 -7.28
N ARG A 254 -7.54 5.72 -6.68
CA ARG A 254 -8.80 6.13 -7.28
C ARG A 254 -9.26 7.42 -6.60
N ILE A 255 -8.76 8.55 -7.06
CA ILE A 255 -9.01 9.88 -6.48
C ILE A 255 -9.78 10.75 -7.48
N SER A 256 -9.19 11.02 -8.65
CA SER A 256 -9.82 11.85 -9.70
C SER A 256 -11.01 11.15 -10.36
N LYS A 257 -11.00 9.81 -10.40
CA LYS A 257 -12.17 8.99 -10.71
C LYS A 257 -12.46 8.10 -9.50
N PRO A 258 -13.38 8.48 -8.60
CA PRO A 258 -13.77 7.65 -7.46
C PRO A 258 -14.21 6.24 -7.87
N LEU A 259 -14.12 5.29 -6.93
CA LEU A 259 -14.70 3.96 -7.05
C LEU A 259 -16.22 4.04 -6.99
N ALA A 260 -16.89 3.47 -7.99
CA ALA A 260 -18.31 3.12 -7.95
C ALA A 260 -18.53 1.73 -7.32
N CYS A 261 -19.79 1.31 -7.19
CA CYS A 261 -20.12 -0.02 -6.72
C CYS A 261 -19.58 -1.10 -7.68
N GLU A 262 -19.01 -2.17 -7.13
CA GLU A 262 -18.32 -3.29 -7.83
C GLU A 262 -17.01 -2.90 -8.53
N ASP A 263 -16.51 -1.68 -8.33
CA ASP A 263 -15.20 -1.30 -8.85
C ASP A 263 -14.05 -1.98 -8.10
N ARG A 264 -12.92 -2.06 -8.80
CA ARG A 264 -11.67 -2.63 -8.29
C ARG A 264 -10.53 -1.64 -8.38
N LEU A 265 -9.57 -1.77 -7.47
CA LEU A 265 -8.27 -1.11 -7.50
C LEU A 265 -7.20 -2.17 -7.23
N HIS A 266 -6.26 -2.33 -8.17
CA HIS A 266 -5.26 -3.39 -8.09
C HIS A 266 -3.85 -2.84 -8.29
N VAL A 267 -2.92 -3.31 -7.46
CA VAL A 267 -1.48 -3.12 -7.60
C VAL A 267 -0.76 -4.47 -7.64
N LYS A 268 0.21 -4.60 -8.54
CA LYS A 268 1.21 -5.68 -8.57
C LYS A 268 2.60 -5.09 -8.40
N ILE A 269 3.41 -5.66 -7.52
CA ILE A 269 4.77 -5.20 -7.23
C ILE A 269 5.75 -6.34 -7.41
N ALA A 270 6.76 -6.14 -8.24
CA ALA A 270 7.79 -7.14 -8.55
C ALA A 270 9.17 -6.52 -8.61
N SER A 271 10.21 -7.28 -8.27
CA SER A 271 11.59 -6.92 -8.62
C SER A 271 11.87 -7.38 -10.05
N LEU A 272 12.50 -6.53 -10.86
CA LEU A 272 12.97 -6.87 -12.22
C LEU A 272 14.38 -7.45 -12.22
#